data_AF-A0A9D5UY52-F1
#
_entry.id   AF-A0A9D5UY52-F1
#
_cell.length_a   1.000
_cell.length_b   1.000
_cell.length_c   1.000
_cell.angle_alpha   90.00
_cell.angle_beta   90.00
_cell.angle_gamma   90.00
#
_symmetry.space_group_name_H-M   'P 1'
#
loop_
_entity.id
_entity.type
_entity.pdbx_description
1 polymer ?
#
loop_
_entity_poly.entity_id
_entity_poly.type
_entity_poly.pdbx_seq_one_letter_code
_entity_poly.pdbx_strand_id
1 'polypeptide(L)'
;MQPEYLDNGARARVDGRGDAWANEHRTSLGARFNMMDLDAFFGTVCFGQNTVDRLFIEYVPDDYANRFKVLREFGLVAMFDRKSSLNAALEANNQISTAVYLWICRKLGIGQSNPPKFFFVIGGQDPPWEMIEIDIHNGEQTGLRATIVHHSDWRRVWETLGLASLRRELALWVTCRRN
;
A
#
# COMPACT_ATOMS: atom_id res chain seq x y z
N MET A 1 15.33 20.82 -6.42
CA MET A 1 15.67 19.58 -7.15
C MET A 1 14.43 19.14 -7.90
N GLN A 2 14.48 19.02 -9.23
CA GLN A 2 13.32 18.55 -10.00
C GLN A 2 13.09 17.06 -9.70
N PRO A 3 11.83 16.59 -9.63
CA PRO A 3 11.57 15.16 -9.44
C PRO A 3 12.01 14.38 -10.68
N GLU A 4 12.80 13.34 -10.47
CA GLU A 4 13.14 12.36 -11.51
C GLU A 4 12.00 11.35 -11.67
N TYR A 5 11.79 10.88 -12.91
CA TYR A 5 10.75 9.92 -13.27
C TYR A 5 11.38 8.73 -13.98
N LEU A 6 10.86 7.53 -13.72
CA LEU A 6 11.19 6.31 -14.43
C LEU A 6 10.56 6.33 -15.84
N ASP A 7 11.03 5.46 -16.74
CA ASP A 7 10.50 5.34 -18.11
C ASP A 7 8.99 5.04 -18.15
N ASN A 8 8.46 4.42 -17.09
CA ASN A 8 7.04 4.12 -16.93
C ASN A 8 6.21 5.31 -16.35
N GLY A 9 6.83 6.48 -16.21
CA GLY A 9 6.25 7.71 -15.67
C GLY A 9 6.09 7.75 -14.15
N ALA A 10 6.44 6.69 -13.41
CA ALA A 10 6.41 6.72 -11.95
C ALA A 10 7.53 7.60 -11.41
N ARG A 11 7.29 8.29 -10.30
CA ARG A 11 8.32 9.12 -9.66
C ARG A 11 9.43 8.22 -9.11
N ALA A 12 10.66 8.47 -9.53
CA ALA A 12 11.82 7.76 -9.02
C ALA A 12 12.11 8.15 -7.55
N ARG A 13 12.59 7.19 -6.75
CA ARG A 13 13.22 7.51 -5.46
C ARG A 13 14.66 7.94 -5.71
N VAL A 14 14.98 9.15 -5.26
CA VAL A 14 16.28 9.80 -5.54
C VAL A 14 17.38 9.33 -4.55
N ASP A 15 17.03 8.59 -3.50
CA ASP A 15 17.93 8.23 -2.40
C ASP A 15 18.64 6.87 -2.54
N GLY A 16 18.30 6.05 -3.55
CA GLY A 16 18.88 4.71 -3.75
C GLY A 16 18.65 3.74 -2.57
N ARG A 17 17.79 4.12 -1.62
CA ARG A 17 17.47 3.41 -0.37
C ARG A 17 15.96 3.19 -0.34
N GLY A 18 15.51 2.01 0.07
CA GLY A 18 14.08 1.74 0.17
C GLY A 18 13.77 0.26 0.22
N ASP A 19 12.52 -0.05 0.50
CA ASP A 19 12.03 -1.42 0.45
C ASP A 19 11.94 -1.91 -1.02
N ALA A 20 12.57 -3.05 -1.32
CA ALA A 20 12.64 -3.58 -2.66
C ALA A 20 11.28 -3.96 -3.26
N TRP A 21 10.37 -4.54 -2.47
CA TRP A 21 9.00 -4.82 -2.92
C TRP A 21 8.30 -3.52 -3.32
N ALA A 22 8.45 -2.47 -2.51
CA ALA A 22 7.84 -1.18 -2.81
C ALA A 22 8.45 -0.51 -4.06
N ASN A 23 9.74 -0.75 -4.34
CA ASN A 23 10.39 -0.26 -5.55
C ASN A 23 9.91 -1.04 -6.78
N GLU A 24 9.82 -2.36 -6.69
CA GLU A 24 9.37 -3.23 -7.78
C GLU A 24 7.89 -3.00 -8.14
N HIS A 25 7.06 -2.68 -7.13
CA HIS A 25 5.70 -2.19 -7.35
C HIS A 25 5.67 -0.98 -8.27
N ARG A 26 6.50 0.03 -7.98
CA ARG A 26 6.55 1.29 -8.75
C ARG A 26 7.07 1.06 -10.16
N THR A 27 8.09 0.22 -10.34
CA THR A 27 8.66 -0.09 -11.66
C THR A 27 7.69 -0.93 -12.51
N SER A 28 6.96 -1.86 -11.89
CA SER A 28 6.12 -2.82 -12.63
C SER A 28 4.72 -2.29 -12.94
N LEU A 29 4.09 -1.57 -12.02
CA LEU A 29 2.70 -1.08 -12.19
C LEU A 29 2.62 0.33 -12.79
N GLY A 30 3.66 1.15 -12.57
CA GLY A 30 3.79 2.49 -13.14
C GLY A 30 3.02 3.60 -12.42
N ALA A 31 3.06 4.80 -13.00
CA ALA A 31 2.64 6.06 -12.37
C ALA A 31 1.20 6.11 -11.84
N ARG A 32 0.32 5.24 -12.37
CA ARG A 32 -1.10 5.21 -12.01
C ARG A 32 -1.36 4.53 -10.68
N PHE A 33 -0.40 3.78 -10.12
CA PHE A 33 -0.54 3.06 -8.85
C PHE A 33 0.19 3.84 -7.75
N ASN A 34 -0.46 4.88 -7.24
CA ASN A 34 0.12 5.76 -6.24
C ASN A 34 0.29 5.03 -4.90
N MET A 35 1.54 4.92 -4.44
CA MET A 35 1.88 4.31 -3.16
C MET A 35 2.76 5.25 -2.32
N MET A 36 2.47 5.34 -1.02
CA MET A 36 3.19 6.14 -0.04
C MET A 36 3.67 5.27 1.13
N ASP A 37 4.86 5.57 1.62
CA ASP A 37 5.43 5.02 2.86
C ASP A 37 4.93 5.87 4.04
N LEU A 38 4.11 5.29 4.93
CA LEU A 38 3.57 5.98 6.11
C LEU A 38 4.64 6.12 7.21
N ASP A 39 5.55 5.15 7.31
CA ASP A 39 6.59 5.14 8.34
C ASP A 39 7.73 6.12 8.05
N ALA A 40 7.94 6.49 6.78
CA ALA A 40 8.85 7.58 6.47
C ALA A 40 8.49 8.90 7.21
N PHE A 41 7.20 9.18 7.40
CA PHE A 41 6.73 10.36 8.13
C PHE A 41 6.57 10.12 9.64
N PHE A 42 5.96 8.99 10.05
CA PHE A 42 5.65 8.72 11.47
C PHE A 42 6.71 7.84 12.17
N GLY A 43 7.22 6.82 11.47
CA GLY A 43 8.24 5.89 11.96
C GLY A 43 9.60 6.54 12.24
N THR A 44 10.02 7.51 11.41
CA THR A 44 11.24 8.31 11.66
C THR A 44 11.13 9.12 12.97
N VAL A 45 9.94 9.60 13.30
CA VAL A 45 9.70 10.47 14.46
C VAL A 45 9.46 9.66 15.73
N CYS A 46 8.83 8.49 15.64
CA CYS A 46 8.36 7.76 16.81
C CYS A 46 9.07 6.42 17.10
N PHE A 47 9.65 5.74 16.11
CA PHE A 47 10.02 4.31 16.25
C PHE A 47 11.45 3.94 15.84
N GLY A 48 12.22 4.87 15.27
CA GLY A 48 13.60 4.61 14.84
C GLY A 48 13.66 3.78 13.55
N GLN A 49 14.71 3.99 12.76
CA GLN A 49 14.84 3.44 11.40
C GLN A 49 15.13 1.93 11.40
N ASN A 50 14.10 1.08 11.51
CA ASN A 50 14.19 -0.29 11.00
C ASN A 50 13.56 -0.34 9.62
N THR A 51 14.36 -0.73 8.63
CA THR A 51 14.05 -0.59 7.21
C THR A 51 13.19 -1.71 6.65
N VAL A 52 12.98 -2.79 7.41
CA VAL A 52 12.32 -4.03 6.98
C VAL A 52 10.85 -4.09 7.40
N ASP A 53 10.50 -3.43 8.52
CA ASP A 53 9.12 -3.28 8.97
C ASP A 53 8.63 -1.90 8.54
N ARG A 54 7.79 -1.88 7.49
CA ARG A 54 7.29 -0.63 6.92
C ARG A 54 5.83 -0.75 6.54
N LEU A 55 5.09 0.31 6.81
CA LEU A 55 3.70 0.45 6.43
C LEU A 55 3.57 1.30 5.16
N PHE A 56 2.96 0.72 4.14
CA PHE A 56 2.65 1.41 2.89
C PHE A 56 1.15 1.55 2.69
N ILE A 57 0.75 2.61 2.00
CA ILE A 57 -0.62 2.77 1.52
C ILE A 57 -0.65 3.02 0.04
N GLU A 58 -1.54 2.31 -0.65
CA GLU A 58 -1.89 2.59 -2.04
C GLU A 58 -3.23 3.31 -2.10
N TYR A 59 -3.30 4.36 -2.93
CA TYR A 59 -4.46 5.23 -3.01
C TYR A 59 -4.75 5.69 -4.45
N VAL A 60 -5.92 6.30 -4.61
CA VAL A 60 -6.35 7.03 -5.81
C VAL A 60 -6.57 8.49 -5.41
N PRO A 61 -5.74 9.43 -5.90
CA PRO A 61 -5.90 10.85 -5.56
C PRO A 61 -7.08 11.49 -6.31
N ASP A 62 -7.70 12.51 -5.70
CA ASP A 62 -8.51 13.49 -6.44
C ASP A 62 -7.62 14.62 -6.98
N ASP A 63 -6.97 14.40 -8.13
CA ASP A 63 -6.05 15.38 -8.70
C ASP A 63 -6.69 16.76 -8.99
N TYR A 64 -8.01 16.83 -9.15
CA TYR A 64 -8.71 18.09 -9.43
C TYR A 64 -9.07 18.86 -8.14
N ALA A 65 -9.60 18.17 -7.11
CA ALA A 65 -9.89 18.82 -5.82
C ALA A 65 -8.61 19.23 -5.08
N ASN A 66 -7.51 18.51 -5.32
CA ASN A 66 -6.25 18.70 -4.64
C ASN A 66 -5.41 19.87 -5.17
N ARG A 67 -5.79 20.51 -6.29
CA ARG A 67 -5.03 21.63 -6.87
C ARG A 67 -4.87 22.82 -5.92
N PHE A 68 -5.81 23.03 -4.99
CA PHE A 68 -5.82 24.19 -4.09
C PHE A 68 -6.10 23.85 -2.62
N LYS A 69 -6.11 22.56 -2.25
CA LYS A 69 -6.38 22.12 -0.88
C LYS A 69 -5.11 21.71 -0.16
N VAL A 70 -4.97 22.16 1.09
CA VAL A 70 -3.90 21.72 2.01
C VAL A 70 -4.11 20.25 2.41
N LEU A 71 -5.36 19.83 2.58
CA LEU A 71 -5.73 18.44 2.83
C LEU A 71 -6.15 17.79 1.51
N ARG A 72 -5.44 16.74 1.11
CA ARG A 72 -5.71 16.02 -0.13
C ARG A 72 -6.86 15.02 0.07
N GLU A 73 -7.80 15.04 -0.85
CA GLU A 73 -8.82 14.01 -0.99
C GLU A 73 -8.26 12.83 -1.80
N PHE A 74 -8.52 11.62 -1.31
CA PHE A 74 -8.12 10.38 -1.94
C PHE A 74 -9.05 9.23 -1.53
N GLY A 75 -9.12 8.19 -2.35
CA GLY A 75 -9.65 6.89 -1.97
C GLY A 75 -8.51 5.94 -1.61
N LEU A 76 -8.50 5.41 -0.40
CA LEU A 76 -7.59 4.35 0.04
C LEU A 76 -7.97 3.03 -0.62
N VAL A 77 -7.00 2.42 -1.31
CA VAL A 77 -7.16 1.12 -1.98
C VAL A 77 -6.76 0.02 -1.01
N ALA A 78 -5.53 0.09 -0.51
CA ALA A 78 -5.03 -0.90 0.43
C ALA A 78 -3.90 -0.36 1.30
N MET A 79 -3.74 -0.98 2.46
CA MET A 79 -2.57 -0.85 3.32
C MET A 79 -1.74 -2.14 3.27
N PHE A 80 -0.42 -2.00 3.25
CA PHE A 80 0.54 -3.10 3.17
C PHE A 80 1.51 -2.98 4.35
N ASP A 81 1.48 -3.96 5.25
CA ASP A 81 2.44 -4.07 6.36
C ASP A 81 3.55 -5.04 5.93
N ARG A 82 4.72 -4.47 5.59
CA ARG A 82 5.91 -5.25 5.21
C ARG A 82 6.52 -5.87 6.45
N LYS A 83 6.78 -7.17 6.36
CA LYS A 83 7.48 -7.95 7.40
C LYS A 83 8.56 -8.83 6.76
N SER A 84 9.60 -9.09 7.52
CA SER A 84 10.69 -10.00 7.10
C SER A 84 10.22 -11.46 6.95
N SER A 85 9.28 -11.89 7.79
CA SER A 85 8.76 -13.26 7.83
C SER A 85 7.32 -13.31 8.35
N LEU A 86 6.62 -14.41 8.06
CA LEU A 86 5.27 -14.64 8.59
C LEU A 86 5.27 -14.72 10.12
N ASN A 87 6.31 -15.28 10.72
CA ASN A 87 6.45 -15.32 12.17
C ASN A 87 6.50 -13.92 12.75
N ALA A 88 7.29 -13.01 12.17
CA ALA A 88 7.34 -11.61 12.59
C ALA A 88 5.98 -10.90 12.46
N ALA A 89 5.17 -11.27 11.46
CA ALA A 89 3.81 -10.73 11.31
C ALA A 89 2.86 -11.21 12.43
N LEU A 90 3.05 -12.45 12.90
CA LEU A 90 2.18 -13.12 13.88
C LEU A 90 2.66 -12.99 15.33
N GLU A 91 3.86 -12.46 15.56
CA GLU A 91 4.43 -12.25 16.89
C GLU A 91 3.52 -11.38 17.76
N ALA A 92 3.44 -11.71 19.05
CA ALA A 92 2.60 -10.99 20.03
C ALA A 92 2.88 -9.48 20.05
N ASN A 93 4.14 -9.09 19.88
CA ASN A 93 4.55 -7.68 19.85
C ASN A 93 3.97 -6.93 18.63
N ASN A 94 3.69 -7.63 17.53
CA ASN A 94 3.08 -7.04 16.34
C ASN A 94 1.54 -6.96 16.43
N GLN A 95 0.91 -7.64 17.40
CA GLN A 95 -0.57 -7.64 17.52
C GLN A 95 -1.13 -6.24 17.79
N ILE A 96 -0.46 -5.45 18.63
CA ILE A 96 -0.88 -4.07 18.92
C ILE A 96 -0.75 -3.19 17.67
N SER A 97 0.40 -3.24 17.00
CA SER A 97 0.64 -2.49 15.76
C SER A 97 -0.38 -2.86 14.69
N THR A 98 -0.61 -4.16 14.49
CA THR A 98 -1.62 -4.67 13.56
C THR A 98 -3.01 -4.11 13.90
N ALA A 99 -3.44 -4.19 15.16
CA ALA A 99 -4.74 -3.66 15.57
C ALA A 99 -4.88 -2.15 15.27
N VAL A 100 -3.82 -1.37 15.51
CA VAL A 100 -3.76 0.06 15.17
C VAL A 100 -3.83 0.25 13.65
N TYR A 101 -3.07 -0.49 12.86
CA TYR A 101 -3.04 -0.35 11.41
C TYR A 101 -4.37 -0.75 10.76
N LEU A 102 -5.02 -1.82 11.25
CA LEU A 102 -6.37 -2.20 10.82
C LEU A 102 -7.38 -1.10 11.17
N TRP A 103 -7.26 -0.47 12.34
CA TRP A 103 -8.09 0.68 12.71
C TRP A 103 -7.87 1.88 11.78
N ILE A 104 -6.61 2.22 11.46
CA ILE A 104 -6.28 3.28 10.49
C ILE A 104 -6.91 2.95 9.13
N CYS A 105 -6.76 1.71 8.67
CA CYS A 105 -7.32 1.24 7.39
C CYS A 105 -8.83 1.47 7.35
N ARG A 106 -9.56 1.02 8.38
CA ARG A 106 -11.00 1.24 8.52
C ARG A 106 -11.35 2.73 8.53
N LYS A 107 -10.61 3.55 9.29
CA LYS A 107 -10.88 4.99 9.44
C LYS A 107 -10.69 5.77 8.15
N LEU A 108 -9.62 5.50 7.42
CA LEU A 108 -9.37 6.12 6.12
C LEU A 108 -10.39 5.68 5.06
N GLY A 109 -10.92 4.45 5.18
CA GLY A 109 -11.96 3.91 4.31
C GLY A 109 -13.37 4.43 4.57
N ILE A 110 -13.62 5.20 5.63
CA ILE A 110 -14.98 5.63 5.98
C ILE A 110 -15.60 6.47 4.85
N GLY A 111 -16.78 6.05 4.41
CA GLY A 111 -17.57 6.76 3.39
C GLY A 111 -17.13 6.50 1.95
N GLN A 112 -16.12 5.65 1.72
CA GLN A 112 -15.77 5.11 0.40
C GLN A 112 -16.86 4.14 -0.08
N SER A 113 -17.02 4.04 -1.41
CA SER A 113 -17.96 3.08 -2.01
C SER A 113 -17.65 1.64 -1.61
N ASN A 114 -16.36 1.33 -1.43
CA ASN A 114 -15.88 0.02 -1.01
C ASN A 114 -14.83 0.15 0.09
N PRO A 115 -14.80 -0.81 1.03
CA PRO A 115 -13.79 -0.84 2.08
C PRO A 115 -12.39 -1.09 1.48
N PRO A 116 -11.34 -0.45 2.04
CA PRO A 116 -9.96 -0.72 1.67
C PRO A 116 -9.54 -2.12 2.11
N LYS A 117 -8.51 -2.67 1.47
CA LYS A 117 -7.93 -3.96 1.83
C LYS A 117 -6.70 -3.80 2.72
N PHE A 118 -6.35 -4.84 3.47
CA PHE A 118 -5.11 -4.89 4.24
C PHE A 118 -4.34 -6.16 3.91
N PHE A 119 -3.03 -6.03 3.74
CA PHE A 119 -2.15 -7.15 3.45
C PHE A 119 -0.93 -7.13 4.35
N PHE A 120 -0.54 -8.29 4.85
CA PHE A 120 0.86 -8.52 5.17
C PHE A 120 1.62 -8.78 3.87
N VAL A 121 2.81 -8.19 3.76
CA VAL A 121 3.75 -8.46 2.66
C VAL A 121 5.03 -9.03 3.23
N ILE A 122 5.20 -10.34 3.09
CA ILE A 122 6.23 -11.13 3.72
C ILE A 122 7.38 -11.35 2.75
N GLY A 123 8.61 -11.11 3.20
CA GLY A 123 9.83 -11.49 2.48
C GLY A 123 10.96 -10.49 2.64
N GLY A 124 12.11 -10.81 2.05
CA GLY A 124 13.35 -10.03 2.15
C GLY A 124 13.42 -8.85 1.18
N GLN A 125 14.64 -8.42 0.88
CA GLN A 125 14.92 -7.44 -0.19
C GLN A 125 14.89 -8.08 -1.59
N ASP A 126 14.88 -9.40 -1.68
CA ASP A 126 14.74 -10.13 -2.93
C ASP A 126 13.46 -10.98 -2.88
N PRO A 127 12.77 -11.17 -4.03
CA PRO A 127 11.65 -12.08 -4.11
C PRO A 127 12.09 -13.54 -3.85
N PRO A 128 11.19 -14.44 -3.42
CA PRO A 128 9.73 -14.28 -3.43
C PRO A 128 9.19 -13.40 -2.30
N TRP A 129 8.15 -12.63 -2.62
CA TRP A 129 7.30 -11.95 -1.64
C TRP A 129 5.93 -12.61 -1.58
N GLU A 130 5.42 -12.84 -0.38
CA GLU A 130 4.07 -13.34 -0.17
C GLU A 130 3.16 -12.22 0.32
N MET A 131 2.02 -12.06 -0.33
CA MET A 131 0.97 -11.16 0.08
C MET A 131 -0.17 -11.98 0.69
N ILE A 132 -0.54 -11.66 1.92
CA ILE A 132 -1.59 -12.36 2.67
C ILE A 132 -2.63 -11.32 3.09
N GLU A 133 -3.86 -11.46 2.60
CA GLU A 133 -4.94 -10.55 2.98
C GLU A 133 -5.41 -10.83 4.41
N ILE A 134 -5.57 -9.74 5.16
CA ILE A 134 -6.13 -9.74 6.51
C ILE A 134 -7.46 -8.98 6.47
N ASP A 135 -8.48 -9.60 7.03
CA ASP A 135 -9.78 -8.97 7.21
C ASP A 135 -9.64 -7.77 8.17
N ILE A 136 -10.07 -6.61 7.67
CA ILE A 136 -9.87 -5.35 8.38
C ILE A 136 -10.75 -5.22 9.62
N HIS A 137 -11.74 -6.08 9.83
CA HIS A 137 -12.68 -5.99 10.95
C HIS A 137 -12.28 -6.92 12.11
N ASN A 138 -11.88 -8.14 11.81
CA ASN A 138 -11.55 -9.14 12.83
C ASN A 138 -10.04 -9.45 12.92
N GLY A 139 -9.22 -9.05 11.94
CA GLY A 139 -7.78 -9.29 11.93
C GLY A 139 -7.39 -10.73 11.53
N GLU A 140 -8.32 -11.53 11.03
CA GLU A 140 -8.07 -12.90 10.58
C GLU A 140 -7.61 -12.91 9.12
N GLN A 141 -6.88 -13.96 8.71
CA GLN A 141 -6.53 -14.15 7.31
C GLN A 141 -7.77 -14.52 6.50
N THR A 142 -8.04 -13.84 5.39
CA THR A 142 -9.19 -14.16 4.53
C THR A 142 -8.98 -15.43 3.70
N GLY A 143 -7.74 -15.92 3.63
CA GLY A 143 -7.30 -17.00 2.76
C GLY A 143 -6.82 -16.54 1.38
N LEU A 144 -7.13 -15.30 0.98
CA LEU A 144 -6.63 -14.71 -0.27
C LEU A 144 -5.14 -14.41 -0.14
N ARG A 145 -4.35 -14.98 -1.06
CA ARG A 145 -2.90 -14.82 -1.08
C ARG A 145 -2.36 -14.74 -2.49
N ALA A 146 -1.21 -14.09 -2.64
CA ALA A 146 -0.44 -14.10 -3.87
C ALA A 146 1.05 -14.20 -3.57
N THR A 147 1.80 -14.89 -4.43
CA THR A 147 3.26 -14.95 -4.37
C THR A 147 3.82 -14.21 -5.57
N ILE A 148 4.74 -13.29 -5.31
CA ILE A 148 5.44 -12.49 -6.32
C ILE A 148 6.87 -13.01 -6.41
N VAL A 149 7.19 -13.71 -7.49
CA VAL A 149 8.53 -14.16 -7.87
C VAL A 149 9.15 -13.21 -8.91
N HIS A 150 10.44 -13.40 -9.24
CA HIS A 150 11.07 -12.70 -10.37
C HIS A 150 10.21 -12.82 -11.64
N HIS A 151 10.03 -11.69 -12.34
CA HIS A 151 9.24 -11.59 -13.57
C HIS A 151 7.74 -11.88 -13.43
N SER A 152 7.18 -11.83 -12.22
CA SER A 152 5.73 -11.94 -12.03
C SER A 152 4.99 -10.82 -12.79
N ASP A 153 3.84 -11.16 -13.37
CA ASP A 153 2.91 -10.16 -13.88
C ASP A 153 2.19 -9.48 -12.70
N TRP A 154 2.74 -8.34 -12.26
CA TRP A 154 2.19 -7.56 -11.17
C TRP A 154 0.75 -7.11 -11.41
N ARG A 155 0.34 -6.86 -12.66
CA ARG A 155 -1.05 -6.47 -12.95
C ARG A 155 -1.99 -7.62 -12.67
N ARG A 156 -1.63 -8.83 -13.10
CA ARG A 156 -2.39 -10.04 -12.81
C ARG A 156 -2.45 -10.34 -11.31
N VAL A 157 -1.37 -10.08 -10.57
CA VAL A 157 -1.38 -10.18 -9.09
C VAL A 157 -2.41 -9.21 -8.50
N TRP A 158 -2.40 -7.95 -8.92
CA TRP A 158 -3.36 -6.93 -8.44
C TRP A 158 -4.80 -7.25 -8.82
N GLU A 159 -5.03 -7.83 -9.99
CA GLU A 159 -6.35 -8.32 -10.40
C GLU A 159 -6.82 -9.48 -9.50
N THR A 160 -5.93 -10.45 -9.26
CA THR A 160 -6.23 -11.62 -8.41
C THR A 160 -6.56 -11.21 -6.98
N LEU A 161 -5.84 -10.22 -6.44
CA LEU A 161 -6.08 -9.68 -5.10
C LEU A 161 -7.32 -8.75 -5.02
N GLY A 162 -7.98 -8.47 -6.14
CA GLY A 162 -9.11 -7.54 -6.24
C GLY A 162 -8.73 -6.07 -6.07
N LEU A 163 -7.43 -5.74 -6.08
CA LEU A 163 -6.93 -4.38 -5.96
C LEU A 163 -7.24 -3.59 -7.23
N ALA A 164 -7.08 -4.19 -8.41
CA ALA A 164 -7.31 -3.52 -9.68
C ALA A 164 -8.77 -3.07 -9.87
N SER A 165 -9.76 -3.89 -9.49
CA SER A 165 -11.18 -3.51 -9.53
C SER A 165 -11.49 -2.43 -8.51
N LEU A 166 -11.04 -2.60 -7.26
CA LEU A 166 -11.22 -1.62 -6.20
C LEU A 166 -10.67 -0.24 -6.59
N ARG A 167 -9.49 -0.19 -7.21
CA ARG A 167 -8.92 1.06 -7.77
C ARG A 167 -9.85 1.73 -8.77
N ARG A 168 -10.39 0.98 -9.73
CA ARG A 168 -11.27 1.53 -10.77
C ARG A 168 -12.54 2.11 -10.16
N GLU A 169 -13.13 1.40 -9.21
CA GLU A 169 -14.35 1.82 -8.51
C GLU A 169 -14.10 3.06 -7.64
N LEU A 170 -12.98 3.11 -6.93
CA LEU A 170 -12.59 4.28 -6.15
C LEU A 170 -12.28 5.48 -7.04
N ALA A 171 -11.65 5.27 -8.20
CA ALA A 171 -11.42 6.35 -9.17
C ALA A 171 -12.74 6.97 -9.64
N LEU A 172 -13.73 6.13 -9.98
CA LEU A 172 -15.06 6.61 -10.33
C LEU A 172 -15.71 7.35 -9.16
N TRP A 173 -15.70 6.77 -7.97
CA TRP A 173 -16.29 7.37 -6.78
C TRP A 173 -15.65 8.72 -6.41
N VAL A 174 -14.32 8.84 -6.49
CA VAL A 174 -13.60 10.11 -6.27
C VAL A 174 -14.08 11.16 -7.27
N THR A 175 -14.23 10.78 -8.54
CA THR A 175 -14.71 11.71 -9.57
C THR A 175 -16.20 12.05 -9.46
N CYS A 176 -17.05 11.10 -9.04
CA CYS A 176 -18.51 11.19 -9.06
C CYS A 176 -19.12 11.77 -7.78
N ARG A 177 -18.39 11.90 -6.66
CA ARG A 177 -18.81 12.63 -5.44
C ARG A 177 -19.21 14.11 -5.67
N ARG A 178 -19.19 14.56 -6.93
CA ARG A 178 -19.42 15.93 -7.40
C ARG A 178 -20.75 16.13 -8.12
N ASN A 179 -21.49 15.06 -8.42
CA ASN A 179 -22.85 15.13 -8.94
C ASN A 179 -23.85 14.98 -7.78
#